data_AF-A0A7S2I707-F1
#
_entry.id   AF-A0A7S2I707-F1
#
_cell.length_a   1.000
_cell.length_b   1.000
_cell.length_c   1.000
_cell.angle_alpha   90.00
_cell.angle_beta   90.00
_cell.angle_gamma   90.00
#
_symmetry.space_group_name_H-M   'P 1'
#
loop_
_entity.id
_entity.type
_entity.pdbx_description
1 polymer ?
#
loop_
_entity_poly.entity_id
_entity_poly.type
_entity_poly.pdbx_seq_one_letter_code
_entity_poly.pdbx_strand_id
1 'polypeptide(L)'
;LGEMERDSLLAHGTSYIVQERLLHCSDEAKTLVCARCGSLLAPMMKPPEGGGGRGTAICRACGEAKGDVDVVTIPYVFQYLTNELAAMNISTKLSVKPVA
;
A
#
# COMPACT_ATOMS: atom_id res chain seq x y z
N LEU A 1 -10.28 -1.07 19.00
CA LEU A 1 -9.39 -2.08 19.60
C LEU A 1 -8.18 -1.33 20.13
N GLY A 2 -8.06 -1.21 21.45
CA GLY A 2 -6.93 -0.59 22.12
C GLY A 2 -5.71 -1.52 22.19
N GLU A 3 -4.61 -0.98 22.69
CA GLU A 3 -3.34 -1.70 22.84
C GLU A 3 -3.48 -2.97 23.69
N MET A 4 -4.13 -2.88 24.86
CA MET A 4 -4.34 -4.03 25.76
C MET A 4 -5.19 -5.14 25.11
N GLU A 5 -6.13 -4.77 24.26
CA GLU A 5 -7.03 -5.71 23.57
C GLU A 5 -6.32 -6.41 22.42
N ARG A 6 -5.42 -5.71 21.71
CA ARG A 6 -4.55 -6.33 20.70
C ARG A 6 -3.64 -7.38 21.33
N ASP A 7 -2.99 -7.03 22.44
CA ASP A 7 -1.97 -7.90 23.04
C ASP A 7 -2.59 -9.16 23.66
N SER A 8 -3.80 -9.05 24.24
CA SER A 8 -4.55 -10.21 24.73
C SER A 8 -5.01 -11.15 23.60
N LEU A 9 -5.52 -10.63 22.48
CA LEU A 9 -5.90 -11.45 21.32
C LEU A 9 -4.70 -12.17 20.69
N LEU A 10 -3.55 -11.49 20.62
CA LEU A 10 -2.30 -12.10 20.17
C LEU A 10 -1.84 -13.23 21.11
N ALA A 11 -1.96 -13.05 22.44
CA ALA A 11 -1.63 -14.08 23.41
C ALA A 11 -2.52 -15.34 23.28
N HIS A 12 -3.79 -15.17 22.87
CA HIS A 12 -4.68 -16.28 22.56
C HIS A 12 -4.43 -16.94 21.20
N GLY A 13 -3.50 -16.40 20.39
CA GLY A 13 -3.18 -16.94 19.06
C GLY A 13 -4.26 -16.66 18.00
N THR A 14 -5.20 -15.73 18.26
CA THR A 14 -6.29 -15.42 17.33
C THR A 14 -5.87 -14.37 16.29
N SER A 15 -4.82 -14.67 15.52
CA SER A 15 -4.23 -13.76 14.52
C SER A 15 -5.23 -13.29 13.45
N TYR A 16 -6.13 -14.17 13.01
CA TYR A 16 -7.17 -13.83 12.04
C TYR A 16 -8.14 -12.77 12.57
N ILE A 17 -8.51 -12.83 13.86
CA ILE A 17 -9.39 -11.84 14.49
C ILE A 17 -8.68 -10.49 14.60
N VAL A 18 -7.39 -10.49 14.94
CA VAL A 18 -6.58 -9.27 14.98
C VAL A 18 -6.50 -8.62 13.60
N GLN A 19 -6.25 -9.41 12.54
CA GLN A 19 -6.22 -8.92 11.17
C GLN A 19 -7.59 -8.36 10.74
N GLU A 20 -8.68 -9.06 11.05
CA GLU A 20 -10.04 -8.60 10.74
C GLU A 20 -10.33 -7.25 11.40
N ARG A 21 -10.03 -7.13 12.69
CA ARG A 21 -10.35 -5.92 13.48
C ARG A 21 -9.44 -4.73 13.16
N LEU A 22 -8.16 -4.94 12.87
CA LEU A 22 -7.17 -3.87 12.67
C LEU A 22 -6.91 -3.51 11.19
N LEU A 23 -7.26 -4.37 10.24
CA LEU A 23 -7.09 -4.11 8.81
C LEU A 23 -8.45 -4.10 8.09
N HIS A 24 -9.09 -5.26 7.96
CA HIS A 24 -10.27 -5.43 7.07
C HIS A 24 -11.47 -4.58 7.49
N CYS A 25 -11.78 -4.53 8.79
CA CYS A 25 -12.89 -3.74 9.32
C CYS A 25 -12.53 -2.29 9.70
N SER A 26 -11.24 -1.92 9.70
CA SER A 26 -10.81 -0.59 10.14
C SER A 26 -10.56 0.31 8.94
N ASP A 27 -9.48 0.04 8.21
CA ASP A 27 -8.92 0.99 7.24
C ASP A 27 -8.31 0.28 6.03
N GLU A 28 -8.97 -0.77 5.51
CA GLU A 28 -8.50 -1.48 4.33
C GLU A 28 -8.45 -0.54 3.11
N ALA A 29 -7.25 -0.37 2.52
CA ALA A 29 -7.06 0.39 1.29
C ALA A 29 -6.22 -0.39 0.27
N LYS A 30 -6.63 -0.33 -0.99
CA LYS A 30 -5.90 -0.91 -2.12
C LYS A 30 -5.04 0.15 -2.76
N THR A 31 -3.74 0.00 -2.69
CA THR A 31 -2.77 1.00 -3.15
C THR A 31 -1.83 0.40 -4.18
N LEU A 32 -1.44 1.22 -5.15
CA LEU A 32 -0.47 0.85 -6.18
C LEU A 32 0.94 0.96 -5.61
N VAL A 33 1.76 -0.06 -5.82
CA VAL A 33 3.15 -0.10 -5.38
C VAL A 33 4.02 -0.48 -6.56
N CYS A 34 5.13 0.22 -6.74
CA CYS A 34 6.10 -0.18 -7.75
C CYS A 34 7.08 -1.21 -7.17
N ALA A 35 7.17 -2.41 -7.76
CA ALA A 35 8.07 -3.47 -7.33
C ALA A 35 9.57 -3.10 -7.46
N ARG A 36 9.90 -2.18 -8.38
CA ARG A 36 11.28 -1.76 -8.65
C ARG A 36 11.82 -0.73 -7.66
N CYS A 37 11.07 0.36 -7.41
CA CYS A 37 11.51 1.40 -6.46
C CYS A 37 10.96 1.22 -5.04
N GLY A 38 9.94 0.38 -4.85
CA GLY A 38 9.32 0.14 -3.55
C GLY A 38 8.56 1.35 -3.00
N SER A 39 8.27 2.36 -3.83
CA SER A 39 7.55 3.57 -3.40
C SER A 39 6.05 3.39 -3.55
N LEU A 40 5.30 3.81 -2.52
CA LEU A 40 3.84 3.91 -2.53
C LEU A 40 3.32 5.18 -3.23
N LEU A 41 4.15 6.23 -3.31
CA LEU A 41 3.72 7.57 -3.73
C LEU A 41 3.99 7.88 -5.20
N ALA A 42 5.00 7.21 -5.76
CA ALA A 42 5.41 7.38 -7.15
C ALA A 42 4.45 6.78 -8.20
N PRO A 43 3.69 5.68 -7.93
CA PRO A 43 2.74 5.13 -8.88
C PRO A 43 1.52 6.03 -9.09
N MET A 44 1.14 6.25 -10.33
CA MET A 44 -0.04 7.02 -10.71
C MET A 44 -0.76 6.37 -11.89
N MET A 45 -2.08 6.48 -11.92
CA MET A 45 -2.86 6.10 -13.11
C MET A 45 -2.81 7.24 -14.13
N LYS A 46 -2.24 6.99 -15.30
CA LYS A 46 -2.35 7.92 -16.42
C LYS A 46 -3.72 7.74 -17.08
N PRO A 47 -4.51 8.81 -17.28
CA PRO A 47 -5.75 8.72 -18.04
C PRO A 47 -5.46 8.30 -19.49
N PRO A 48 -6.37 7.56 -20.13
CA PRO A 48 -6.19 7.15 -21.52
C PRO A 48 -6.15 8.37 -22.45
N GLU A 49 -5.13 8.46 -23.30
CA GLU A 49 -5.09 9.42 -24.41
C GLU A 49 -6.02 8.91 -25.52
N GLY A 50 -7.32 9.22 -25.39
CA GLY A 50 -8.35 8.80 -26.33
C GLY A 50 -9.51 8.04 -25.68
N GLY A 51 -10.41 8.77 -25.02
CA GLY A 51 -11.86 8.52 -24.93
C GLY A 51 -12.46 7.18 -24.48
N GLY A 52 -11.71 6.10 -24.22
CA GLY A 52 -12.36 4.80 -23.95
C GLY A 52 -11.52 3.64 -23.39
N GLY A 53 -10.28 3.89 -22.92
CA GLY A 53 -9.40 2.83 -22.38
C GLY A 53 -9.30 2.80 -20.84
N ARG A 54 -8.89 1.66 -20.27
CA ARG A 54 -8.41 1.62 -18.88
C ARG A 54 -7.07 2.35 -18.78
N GLY A 55 -6.96 3.28 -17.82
CA GLY A 55 -5.72 4.01 -17.57
C GLY A 55 -4.56 3.06 -17.23
N THR A 56 -3.36 3.39 -17.70
CA THR A 56 -2.16 2.60 -17.41
C THR A 56 -1.50 3.10 -16.13
N ALA A 57 -1.15 2.19 -15.22
CA ALA A 57 -0.40 2.54 -14.03
C ALA A 57 1.06 2.78 -14.43
N ILE A 58 1.58 3.96 -14.11
CA ILE A 58 2.95 4.38 -14.40
C ILE A 58 3.63 4.84 -13.11
N CYS A 59 4.90 4.48 -12.93
CA CYS A 59 5.69 4.97 -11.80
C CYS A 59 6.51 6.20 -12.23
N ARG A 60 6.27 7.36 -11.62
CA ARG A 60 7.01 8.59 -11.91
C ARG A 60 8.49 8.52 -11.56
N ALA A 61 8.84 7.83 -10.48
CA ALA A 61 10.22 7.76 -9.99
C ALA A 61 11.13 6.87 -10.86
N CYS A 62 10.57 5.87 -11.55
CA CYS A 62 11.36 4.93 -12.34
C CYS A 62 11.45 5.27 -13.83
N GLY A 63 10.58 6.15 -14.35
CA GLY A 63 10.48 6.44 -15.78
C GLY A 63 10.13 5.18 -16.59
N GLU A 64 8.85 5.03 -16.95
CA GLU A 64 8.41 4.10 -18.02
C GLU A 64 8.49 2.58 -17.76
N ALA A 65 8.30 2.10 -16.53
CA ALA A 65 8.02 0.68 -16.32
C ALA A 65 6.51 0.39 -16.45
N LYS A 66 6.02 0.16 -17.69
CA LYS A 66 4.74 -0.52 -17.94
C LYS A 66 4.88 -1.99 -17.49
N GLY A 67 4.56 -2.30 -16.23
CA GLY A 67 4.45 -3.70 -15.79
C GLY A 67 4.83 -3.99 -14.35
N ASP A 68 5.66 -3.17 -13.73
CA ASP A 68 6.16 -3.43 -12.36
C ASP A 68 5.32 -2.73 -11.27
N VAL A 69 4.03 -2.49 -11.54
CA VAL A 69 3.13 -1.86 -10.56
C VAL A 69 2.11 -2.89 -10.11
N ASP A 70 2.24 -3.30 -8.86
CA ASP A 70 1.35 -4.24 -8.20
C ASP A 70 0.31 -3.50 -7.36
N VAL A 71 -0.85 -4.13 -7.16
CA VAL A 71 -1.87 -3.65 -6.22
C VAL A 71 -1.69 -4.40 -4.91
N VAL A 72 -1.48 -3.68 -3.82
CA VAL A 72 -1.32 -4.26 -2.48
C VAL A 72 -2.38 -3.68 -1.55
N THR A 73 -2.94 -4.53 -0.69
CA THR A 73 -3.84 -4.10 0.39
C THR A 73 -3.02 -3.69 1.61
N ILE A 74 -3.19 -2.44 2.05
CA ILE A 74 -2.53 -1.86 3.23
C ILE A 74 -3.54 -1.03 4.03
N PRO A 75 -3.30 -0.78 5.34
CA PRO A 75 -4.08 0.20 6.07
C PRO A 75 -3.93 1.60 5.48
N TYR A 76 -5.01 2.35 5.33
CA TYR A 76 -4.96 3.72 4.81
C TYR A 76 -4.06 4.64 5.65
N VAL A 77 -4.07 4.47 6.97
CA VAL A 77 -3.19 5.20 7.90
C VAL A 77 -1.70 4.99 7.60
N PHE A 78 -1.31 3.82 7.08
CA PHE A 78 0.08 3.57 6.68
C PHE A 78 0.47 4.38 5.45
N GLN A 79 -0.43 4.50 4.47
CA GLN A 79 -0.22 5.38 3.32
C GLN A 79 -0.06 6.84 3.77
N TYR A 80 -0.90 7.30 4.71
CA TYR A 80 -0.78 8.64 5.29
C TYR A 80 0.56 8.85 6.02
N LEU A 81 1.00 7.87 6.82
CA LEU A 81 2.32 7.92 7.47
C LEU A 81 3.45 8.08 6.45
N THR A 82 3.39 7.36 5.32
CA THR A 82 4.41 7.52 4.27
C THR A 82 4.39 8.89 3.60
N ASN A 83 3.23 9.57 3.53
CA ASN A 83 3.14 10.95 3.06
C ASN A 83 3.81 11.93 4.04
N GLU A 84 3.55 11.80 5.33
CA GLU A 84 4.14 12.67 6.36
C GLU A 84 5.65 12.48 6.48
N LEU A 85 6.13 11.24 6.37
CA LEU A 85 7.57 10.97 6.30
C LEU A 85 8.19 11.60 5.05
N ALA A 86 7.52 11.51 3.89
CA ALA A 86 7.99 12.15 2.66
C ALA A 86 8.02 13.68 2.78
N ALA A 87 7.07 14.29 3.50
CA ALA A 87 7.06 15.72 3.78
C ALA A 87 8.28 16.16 4.63
N MET A 88 8.78 15.28 5.50
CA MET A 88 10.04 15.47 6.25
C MET A 88 11.28 15.03 5.46
N ASN A 89 11.16 14.81 4.15
CA ASN A 89 12.24 14.34 3.28
C ASN A 89 12.78 12.94 3.64
N ILE A 90 11.97 12.10 4.30
CA ILE A 90 12.28 10.72 4.64
C ILE A 90 11.56 9.79 3.65
N SER A 91 12.31 9.05 2.83
CA SER A 91 11.74 8.09 1.88
C SER A 91 11.62 6.69 2.49
N THR A 92 10.42 6.12 2.50
CA THR A 92 10.21 4.69 2.80
C THR A 92 10.29 3.86 1.53
N LYS A 93 11.01 2.73 1.59
CA LYS A 93 11.13 1.77 0.48
C LYS A 93 10.62 0.40 0.91
N LEU A 94 9.65 -0.13 0.20
CA LEU A 94 9.04 -1.44 0.45
C LEU A 94 9.60 -2.47 -0.53
N SER A 95 10.05 -3.61 -0.02
CA SER A 95 10.36 -4.77 -0.84
C SER A 95 9.08 -5.58 -1.06
N VAL A 96 8.50 -5.47 -2.25
CA VAL A 96 7.33 -6.26 -2.65
C VAL A 96 7.82 -7.60 -3.18
N LYS A 97 7.36 -8.69 -2.59
CA LYS A 97 7.53 -10.03 -3.14
C LYS A 97 6.16 -10.52 -3.61
N PRO A 98 6.05 -11.10 -4.82
CA PRO A 98 4.81 -11.71 -5.25
C PRO A 98 4.48 -12.87 -4.30
N VAL A 99 3.24 -12.90 -3.81
CA VAL A 99 2.72 -14.03 -3.03
C VAL A 99 2.34 -15.11 -4.05
N ALA A 100 3.11 -16.20 -4.06
CA ALA A 100 2.86 -17.40 -4.87
C ALA A 100 1.96 -18.39 -4.12
#